data_AF-A0A8I6Z079-F1
#
_entry.id   AF-A0A8I6Z079-F1
#
_cell.length_a   1.000
_cell.length_b   1.000
_cell.length_c   1.000
_cell.angle_alpha   90.00
_cell.angle_beta   90.00
_cell.angle_gamma   90.00
#
_symmetry.space_group_name_H-M   'P 1'
#
loop_
_entity.id
_entity.type
_entity.pdbx_description
1 polymer ?
#
loop_
_entity_poly.entity_id
_entity_poly.type
_entity_poly.pdbx_seq_one_letter_code
_entity_poly.pdbx_strand_id
1 'polypeptide(L)'
;MVCASKRPKVNLVQTESNDALKDEIVVPRGTLVTCIAGIKLQSEDVGAAIQFLEFCRSFGQVCRITEGQPEETLSDLTQLEEVSSAVADLHIKLLSVIEDGKDKPFEYPRHGDEWIKKVGQYITLTLHTEHFTLSCLNQGVSGYRYLNPSCKLEVLNCLCDEALSSQKLRTCIDIKDRECVATQKIKAATRKQNELKRRYEMAKVMEGGDTASNEEADNILSQIKEAEEVKQAAWNGLWQYALIYLHFLRSICLALFICVVLSLFTIFHFCLLYYFTSSIVHHPALFNMSNFF
;
A
#
# COMPACT_ATOMS: atom_id res chain seq x y z
N MET A 1 -7.25 38.00 32.64
CA MET A 1 -8.57 38.20 32.01
C MET A 1 -8.64 37.35 30.75
N VAL A 2 -9.10 36.10 30.88
CA VAL A 2 -9.74 35.30 29.83
C VAL A 2 -10.72 34.37 30.57
N CYS A 3 -12.00 34.46 30.22
CA CYS A 3 -13.11 33.79 30.90
C CYS A 3 -13.14 32.29 30.59
N ALA A 4 -13.28 31.48 31.63
CA ALA A 4 -13.65 30.08 31.51
C ALA A 4 -15.11 29.97 31.03
N SER A 5 -15.32 29.46 29.82
CA SER A 5 -16.66 29.20 29.30
C SER A 5 -17.23 27.94 29.97
N LYS A 6 -18.22 28.13 30.85
CA LYS A 6 -19.01 27.04 31.46
C LYS A 6 -19.92 26.44 30.39
N ARG A 7 -19.80 25.13 30.12
CA ARG A 7 -20.77 24.40 29.29
C ARG A 7 -22.15 24.41 29.97
N PRO A 8 -23.26 24.55 29.23
CA PRO A 8 -24.58 24.58 29.82
C PRO A 8 -24.98 23.18 30.32
N LYS A 9 -25.44 23.11 31.58
CA LYS A 9 -26.22 21.98 32.10
C LYS A 9 -27.59 22.04 31.45
N VAL A 10 -27.88 21.10 30.55
CA VAL A 10 -29.23 20.91 30.02
C VAL A 10 -30.08 20.29 31.13
N ASN A 11 -31.10 21.03 31.59
CA ASN A 11 -32.11 20.50 32.48
C ASN A 11 -33.04 19.59 31.66
N LEU A 12 -33.07 18.31 32.04
CA LEU A 12 -34.00 17.34 31.50
C LEU A 12 -35.39 17.64 32.09
N VAL A 13 -36.31 18.10 31.24
CA VAL A 13 -37.72 18.28 31.58
C VAL A 13 -38.30 16.90 31.95
N GLN A 14 -38.84 16.79 33.16
CA GLN A 14 -39.66 15.65 33.55
C GLN A 14 -40.99 15.75 32.80
N THR A 15 -41.24 14.81 31.89
CA THR A 15 -42.57 14.59 31.32
C THR A 15 -43.11 13.30 31.90
N GLU A 16 -44.27 13.41 32.54
CA GLU A 16 -44.96 12.37 33.28
C GLU A 16 -45.35 11.17 32.40
N SER A 17 -45.49 10.04 33.07
CA SER A 17 -45.64 8.68 32.57
C SER A 17 -46.86 8.45 31.67
N ASN A 18 -46.62 7.72 30.58
CA ASN A 18 -47.64 6.84 29.99
C ASN A 18 -47.02 5.44 29.88
N ASP A 19 -47.56 4.51 30.66
CA ASP A 19 -47.17 3.10 30.73
C ASP A 19 -47.53 2.38 29.42
N ALA A 20 -46.54 2.18 28.56
CA ALA A 20 -46.60 1.22 27.46
C ALA A 20 -45.19 0.73 27.13
N LEU A 21 -44.86 -0.47 27.61
CA LEU A 21 -43.78 -1.36 27.16
C LEU A 21 -42.47 -0.67 26.77
N LYS A 22 -41.68 -0.27 27.77
CA LYS A 22 -40.24 -0.11 27.57
C LYS A 22 -39.59 -1.49 27.72
N ASP A 23 -39.55 -2.25 26.64
CA ASP A 23 -38.50 -3.26 26.51
C ASP A 23 -37.17 -2.52 26.60
N GLU A 24 -36.54 -2.61 27.77
CA GLU A 24 -35.21 -2.07 28.02
C GLU A 24 -34.27 -2.83 27.07
N ILE A 25 -33.86 -2.17 25.98
CA ILE A 25 -32.91 -2.75 25.03
C ILE A 25 -31.61 -3.00 25.80
N VAL A 26 -31.43 -4.23 26.27
CA VAL A 26 -30.19 -4.67 26.90
C VAL A 26 -29.12 -4.66 25.82
N VAL A 27 -28.33 -3.59 25.79
CA VAL A 27 -27.18 -3.51 24.89
C VAL A 27 -26.18 -4.59 25.33
N PRO A 28 -25.70 -5.45 24.42
CA PRO A 28 -24.69 -6.44 24.76
C PRO A 28 -23.49 -5.76 25.39
N ARG A 29 -23.08 -6.25 26.57
CA ARG A 29 -21.87 -5.75 27.22
C ARG A 29 -20.68 -6.16 26.37
N GLY A 30 -19.98 -5.18 25.80
CA GLY A 30 -18.76 -5.44 25.03
C GLY A 30 -17.67 -6.03 25.90
N THR A 31 -16.91 -6.98 25.34
CA THR A 31 -15.68 -7.50 25.93
C THR A 31 -14.51 -6.63 25.47
N LEU A 32 -13.65 -6.24 26.42
CA LEU A 32 -12.44 -5.51 26.08
C LEU A 32 -11.53 -6.40 25.22
N VAL A 33 -11.15 -5.90 24.04
CA VAL A 33 -10.20 -6.57 23.16
C VAL A 33 -8.80 -6.16 23.59
N THR A 34 -8.00 -7.11 24.07
CA THR A 34 -6.60 -6.89 24.49
C THR A 34 -5.63 -7.84 23.80
N CYS A 35 -6.11 -8.64 22.85
CA CYS A 35 -5.31 -9.62 22.12
C CYS A 35 -5.53 -9.42 20.63
N ILE A 36 -4.45 -9.15 19.91
CA ILE A 36 -4.44 -8.93 18.45
C ILE A 36 -3.40 -9.87 17.86
N ALA A 37 -3.77 -10.68 16.87
CA ALA A 37 -2.89 -11.67 16.24
C ALA A 37 -2.16 -12.62 17.25
N GLY A 38 -2.80 -12.94 18.38
CA GLY A 38 -2.21 -13.77 19.44
C GLY A 38 -1.28 -13.02 20.40
N ILE A 39 -1.09 -11.70 20.21
CA ILE A 39 -0.22 -10.85 21.02
C ILE A 39 -1.07 -10.08 22.03
N LYS A 40 -0.69 -10.16 23.31
CA LYS A 40 -1.37 -9.44 24.40
C LYS A 40 -0.85 -8.00 24.47
N LEU A 41 -1.75 -7.05 24.36
CA LEU A 41 -1.47 -5.60 24.35
C LEU A 41 -2.16 -4.89 25.52
N GLN A 42 -1.64 -3.71 25.88
CA GLN A 42 -2.37 -2.78 26.73
C GLN A 42 -3.60 -2.26 25.98
N SER A 43 -4.69 -1.96 26.69
CA SER A 43 -5.95 -1.52 26.06
C SER A 43 -5.79 -0.27 25.20
N GLU A 44 -4.85 0.60 25.58
CA GLU A 44 -4.56 1.86 24.92
C GLU A 44 -3.82 1.65 23.59
N ASP A 45 -3.03 0.58 23.48
CA ASP A 45 -2.19 0.27 22.31
C ASP A 45 -2.91 -0.56 21.24
N VAL A 46 -4.08 -1.13 21.57
CA VAL A 46 -4.84 -2.00 20.66
C VAL A 46 -5.21 -1.26 19.37
N GLY A 47 -5.64 0.00 19.48
CA GLY A 47 -5.97 0.83 18.31
C GLY A 47 -4.75 1.05 17.42
N ALA A 48 -3.61 1.40 18.02
CA ALA A 48 -2.35 1.63 17.31
C ALA A 48 -1.83 0.35 16.63
N ALA A 49 -2.02 -0.82 17.25
CA ALA A 49 -1.63 -2.10 16.66
C ALA A 49 -2.52 -2.46 15.47
N ILE A 50 -3.84 -2.24 15.57
CA ILE A 50 -4.77 -2.46 14.46
C ILE A 50 -4.44 -1.53 13.29
N GLN A 51 -4.19 -0.25 13.56
CA GLN A 51 -3.80 0.72 12.52
C GLN A 51 -2.55 0.26 11.76
N PHE A 52 -1.52 -0.15 12.51
CA PHE A 52 -0.29 -0.67 11.94
C PHE A 52 -0.53 -1.90 11.05
N LEU A 53 -1.26 -2.91 11.56
CA LEU A 53 -1.55 -4.13 10.81
C LEU A 53 -2.39 -3.85 9.55
N GLU A 54 -3.36 -2.94 9.63
CA GLU A 54 -4.21 -2.57 8.49
C GLU A 54 -3.42 -1.80 7.41
N PHE A 55 -2.47 -0.95 7.82
CA PHE A 55 -1.52 -0.33 6.91
C PHE A 55 -0.73 -1.41 6.16
N CYS A 56 -0.13 -2.36 6.88
CA CYS A 56 0.66 -3.42 6.28
C CYS A 56 -0.18 -4.31 5.35
N ARG A 57 -1.42 -4.59 5.71
CA ARG A 57 -2.36 -5.32 4.85
C ARG A 57 -2.68 -4.57 3.57
N SER A 58 -2.90 -3.25 3.68
CA SER A 58 -3.33 -2.40 2.56
C SER A 58 -2.20 -2.08 1.58
N PHE A 59 -0.98 -1.89 2.10
CA PHE A 59 0.17 -1.36 1.35
C PHE A 59 1.39 -2.27 1.35
N GLY A 60 1.32 -3.45 2.00
CA GLY A 60 2.46 -4.33 2.19
C GLY A 60 3.18 -4.69 0.91
N GLN A 61 2.45 -4.97 -0.18
CA GLN A 61 3.07 -5.24 -1.47
C GLN A 61 3.91 -4.07 -1.99
N VAL A 62 3.41 -2.84 -1.88
CA VAL A 62 4.12 -1.63 -2.35
C VAL A 62 5.33 -1.34 -1.46
N CYS A 63 5.20 -1.60 -0.16
CA CYS A 63 6.27 -1.48 0.83
C CYS A 63 7.21 -2.70 0.90
N ARG A 64 7.01 -3.72 0.07
CA ARG A 64 7.77 -4.99 0.09
C ARG A 64 7.74 -5.72 1.45
N ILE A 65 6.63 -5.58 2.19
CA ILE A 65 6.36 -6.28 3.45
C ILE A 65 5.83 -7.68 3.10
N THR A 66 6.45 -8.70 3.69
CA THR A 66 6.06 -10.10 3.47
C THR A 66 4.96 -10.52 4.44
N GLU A 67 4.19 -11.54 4.07
CA GLU A 67 3.17 -12.12 4.94
C GLU A 67 3.79 -12.59 6.26
N GLY A 68 3.10 -12.34 7.39
CA GLY A 68 3.57 -12.66 8.74
C GLY A 68 4.60 -11.69 9.33
N GLN A 69 5.28 -10.88 8.50
CA GLN A 69 6.26 -9.90 8.99
C GLN A 69 5.64 -8.83 9.92
N PRO A 70 4.44 -8.28 9.65
CA PRO A 70 3.81 -7.33 10.57
C PRO A 70 3.52 -7.93 11.95
N GLU A 71 3.01 -9.16 12.00
CA GLU A 71 2.70 -9.86 13.24
C GLU A 71 3.98 -10.20 14.02
N GLU A 72 5.02 -10.67 13.33
CA GLU A 72 6.35 -10.89 13.91
C GLU A 72 6.91 -9.58 14.49
N THR A 73 6.85 -8.48 13.72
CA THR A 73 7.33 -7.17 14.17
C THR A 73 6.56 -6.69 15.40
N LEU A 74 5.23 -6.80 15.40
CA LEU A 74 4.39 -6.41 16.54
C LEU A 74 4.71 -7.26 17.78
N SER A 75 4.95 -8.56 17.60
CA SER A 75 5.37 -9.46 18.67
C SER A 75 6.73 -9.04 19.23
N ASP A 76 7.70 -8.75 18.37
CA ASP A 76 9.05 -8.37 18.76
C ASP A 76 9.09 -7.02 19.49
N LEU A 77 8.31 -6.04 19.04
CA LEU A 77 8.20 -4.74 19.71
C LEU A 77 7.67 -4.84 21.14
N THR A 78 6.85 -5.86 21.41
CA THR A 78 6.18 -6.04 22.71
C THR A 78 6.91 -6.99 23.65
N GLN A 79 7.66 -7.95 23.11
CA GLN A 79 8.26 -9.04 23.89
C GLN A 79 9.78 -8.99 23.97
N LEU A 80 10.45 -8.33 23.02
CA LEU A 80 11.91 -8.30 22.96
C LEU A 80 12.45 -6.96 23.47
N GLU A 81 13.47 -7.05 24.32
CA GLU A 81 14.26 -5.89 24.73
C GLU A 81 15.17 -5.43 23.58
N GLU A 82 15.73 -6.40 22.86
CA GLU A 82 16.63 -6.19 21.73
C GLU A 82 15.85 -5.89 20.43
N VAL A 83 16.47 -5.08 19.57
CA VAL A 83 15.87 -4.77 18.25
C VAL A 83 16.11 -5.95 17.32
N SER A 84 15.04 -6.66 16.99
CA SER A 84 15.11 -7.77 16.05
C SER A 84 15.36 -7.29 14.62
N SER A 85 15.80 -8.23 13.77
CA SER A 85 15.92 -7.98 12.33
C SER A 85 14.58 -7.64 11.69
N ALA A 86 13.47 -8.23 12.16
CA ALA A 86 12.14 -7.96 11.63
C ALA A 86 11.74 -6.49 11.84
N VAL A 87 11.99 -5.96 13.05
CA VAL A 87 11.77 -4.56 13.40
C VAL A 87 12.62 -3.64 12.52
N ALA A 88 13.93 -3.90 12.43
CA ALA A 88 14.84 -3.07 11.63
C ALA A 88 14.46 -3.09 10.13
N ASP A 89 14.20 -4.27 9.58
CA ASP A 89 13.82 -4.45 8.17
C ASP A 89 12.54 -3.70 7.83
N LEU A 90 11.56 -3.71 8.73
CA LEU A 90 10.31 -3.01 8.50
C LEU A 90 10.51 -1.48 8.46
N HIS A 91 11.27 -0.92 9.40
CA HIS A 91 11.59 0.51 9.38
C HIS A 91 12.36 0.91 8.12
N ILE A 92 13.34 0.11 7.70
CA ILE A 92 14.11 0.33 6.47
C ILE A 92 13.21 0.28 5.23
N LYS A 93 12.29 -0.67 5.16
CA LYS A 93 11.31 -0.77 4.07
C LYS A 93 10.42 0.47 3.98
N LEU A 94 9.94 0.98 5.11
CA LEU A 94 9.13 2.20 5.15
C LEU A 94 9.94 3.44 4.75
N LEU A 95 11.16 3.60 5.29
CA LEU A 95 12.07 4.67 4.89
C LEU A 95 12.34 4.65 3.38
N SER A 96 12.53 3.46 2.80
CA SER A 96 12.75 3.29 1.36
C SER A 96 11.55 3.78 0.53
N VAL A 97 10.33 3.66 1.05
CA VAL A 97 9.12 4.19 0.39
C VAL A 97 9.02 5.71 0.53
N ILE A 98 9.34 6.24 1.72
CA ILE A 98 9.31 7.68 1.99
C ILE A 98 10.37 8.43 1.16
N GLU A 99 11.52 7.81 0.95
CA GLU A 99 12.64 8.38 0.19
C GLU A 99 12.62 8.05 -1.31
N ASP A 100 11.63 7.29 -1.76
CA ASP A 100 11.45 6.93 -3.17
C ASP A 100 11.32 8.22 -4.01
N GLY A 101 12.22 8.38 -4.99
CA GLY A 101 12.26 9.56 -5.86
C GLY A 101 13.16 10.71 -5.40
N LYS A 102 13.90 10.55 -4.28
CA LYS A 102 14.99 11.48 -3.93
C LYS A 102 16.25 11.19 -4.75
N ASP A 103 17.04 12.24 -5.03
CA ASP A 103 18.22 12.19 -5.93
C ASP A 103 19.30 11.15 -5.56
N LYS A 104 19.29 10.64 -4.32
CA LYS A 104 20.16 9.54 -3.86
C LYS A 104 19.38 8.57 -2.99
N PRO A 105 18.98 7.39 -3.50
CA PRO A 105 18.49 6.30 -2.68
C PRO A 105 19.61 5.88 -1.71
N PHE A 106 19.39 6.04 -0.41
CA PHE A 106 20.34 5.58 0.60
C PHE A 106 19.95 4.14 0.98
N GLU A 107 20.85 3.19 0.75
CA GLU A 107 20.69 1.85 1.28
C GLU A 107 21.07 1.86 2.76
N TYR A 108 20.08 1.59 3.61
CA TYR A 108 20.31 1.50 5.04
C TYR A 108 20.83 0.10 5.39
N PRO A 109 22.00 -0.02 6.03
CA PRO A 109 22.43 -1.30 6.55
C PRO A 109 21.48 -1.72 7.68
N ARG A 110 21.14 -3.01 7.71
CA ARG A 110 20.38 -3.62 8.82
C ARG A 110 21.08 -3.45 10.17
N HIS A 111 22.41 -3.47 10.14
CA HIS A 111 23.27 -3.28 11.30
C HIS A 111 23.81 -1.85 11.27
N GLY A 112 23.55 -1.10 12.32
CA GLY A 112 23.97 0.31 12.41
C GLY A 112 22.85 1.20 12.93
N ASP A 113 23.21 2.46 13.18
CA ASP A 113 22.31 3.46 13.74
C ASP A 113 21.71 4.39 12.68
N GLU A 114 22.13 4.27 11.42
CA GLU A 114 21.79 5.20 10.34
C GLU A 114 20.29 5.25 10.09
N TRP A 115 19.63 4.09 10.00
CA TRP A 115 18.20 4.01 9.75
C TRP A 115 17.38 4.59 10.90
N ILE A 116 17.75 4.32 12.15
CA ILE A 116 16.98 4.78 13.31
C ILE A 116 17.17 6.29 13.55
N LYS A 117 18.38 6.81 13.32
CA LYS A 117 18.63 8.26 13.31
C LYS A 117 17.81 8.94 12.22
N LYS A 118 17.67 8.29 11.06
CA LYS A 118 16.80 8.78 9.98
C LYS A 118 15.33 8.78 10.37
N VAL A 119 14.85 7.72 11.01
CA VAL A 119 13.48 7.66 11.57
C VAL A 119 13.24 8.84 12.53
N GLY A 120 14.22 9.15 13.40
CA GLY A 120 14.16 10.33 14.28
C GLY A 120 13.97 11.66 13.53
N GLN A 121 14.60 11.84 12.36
CA GLN A 121 14.41 13.03 11.54
C GLN A 121 12.98 13.16 11.03
N TYR A 122 12.37 12.06 10.57
CA TYR A 122 10.99 12.06 10.09
C TYR A 122 9.98 12.28 11.21
N ILE A 123 10.20 11.66 12.36
CA ILE A 123 9.36 11.84 13.54
C ILE A 123 9.39 13.28 14.04
N THR A 124 10.54 13.95 13.96
CA THR A 124 10.65 15.39 14.31
C THR A 124 9.76 16.27 13.41
N LEU A 125 9.54 15.85 12.16
CA LEU A 125 8.73 16.61 11.20
C LEU A 125 7.22 16.36 11.38
N THR A 126 6.84 15.17 11.85
CA THR A 126 5.43 14.72 11.88
C THR A 126 4.80 14.79 13.26
N LEU A 127 5.58 14.62 14.33
CA LEU A 127 5.09 14.61 15.69
C LEU A 127 5.58 15.83 16.48
N HIS A 128 4.67 16.44 17.24
CA HIS A 128 5.04 17.23 18.42
C HIS A 128 5.43 16.30 19.59
N THR A 129 6.15 15.19 19.32
CA THR A 129 6.46 14.17 20.34
C THR A 129 7.23 14.77 21.50
N GLU A 130 7.03 14.19 22.67
CA GLU A 130 7.84 14.45 23.84
C GLU A 130 9.34 14.30 23.52
N HIS A 131 10.14 15.22 24.05
CA HIS A 131 11.59 15.29 23.88
C HIS A 131 12.29 13.95 24.15
N PHE A 132 11.69 13.06 24.95
CA PHE A 132 12.22 11.75 25.31
C PHE A 132 12.36 10.80 24.11
N THR A 133 11.28 10.53 23.36
CA THR A 133 11.31 9.57 22.24
C THR A 133 12.36 9.97 21.21
N LEU A 134 12.39 11.26 20.86
CA LEU A 134 13.39 11.79 19.93
C LEU A 134 14.82 11.67 20.48
N SER A 135 15.02 11.92 21.78
CA SER A 135 16.33 11.75 22.41
C SER A 135 16.84 10.31 22.35
N CYS A 136 15.95 9.33 22.48
CA CYS A 136 16.25 7.90 22.31
C CYS A 136 16.63 7.58 20.86
N LEU A 137 15.86 8.05 19.88
CA LEU A 137 16.16 7.79 18.46
C LEU A 137 17.51 8.37 18.02
N ASN A 138 17.88 9.55 18.56
CA ASN A 138 19.17 10.19 18.27
C ASN A 138 20.37 9.40 18.83
N GLN A 139 20.16 8.59 19.88
CA GLN A 139 21.17 7.69 20.44
C GLN A 139 21.30 6.37 19.66
N GLY A 140 20.61 6.24 18.53
CA GLY A 140 20.72 5.06 17.68
C GLY A 140 19.90 3.88 18.19
N VAL A 141 20.30 2.67 17.79
CA VAL A 141 19.62 1.42 18.16
C VAL A 141 19.66 1.23 19.66
N SER A 142 20.77 1.65 20.30
CA SER A 142 20.93 1.59 21.76
C SER A 142 19.86 2.39 22.50
N GLY A 143 19.54 3.61 22.03
CA GLY A 143 18.51 4.44 22.61
C GLY A 143 17.10 3.91 22.36
N TYR A 144 16.85 3.38 21.15
CA TYR A 144 15.55 2.79 20.79
C TYR A 144 15.16 1.60 21.69
N ARG A 145 16.14 0.83 22.19
CA ARG A 145 15.89 -0.26 23.15
C ARG A 145 15.20 0.20 24.42
N TYR A 146 15.46 1.42 24.87
CA TYR A 146 14.88 1.99 26.09
C TYR A 146 13.46 2.54 25.91
N LEU A 147 12.95 2.59 24.68
CA LEU A 147 11.55 2.92 24.46
C LEU A 147 10.66 1.78 24.97
N ASN A 148 9.58 2.14 25.67
CA ASN A 148 8.55 1.17 26.01
C ASN A 148 7.82 0.71 24.73
N PRO A 149 7.11 -0.44 24.76
CA PRO A 149 6.40 -0.96 23.59
C PRO A 149 5.44 0.03 22.93
N SER A 150 4.70 0.82 23.72
CA SER A 150 3.76 1.84 23.22
C SER A 150 4.48 2.92 22.41
N CYS A 151 5.60 3.44 22.91
CA CYS A 151 6.44 4.42 22.19
C CYS A 151 7.06 3.81 20.91
N LYS A 152 7.48 2.54 20.95
CA LYS A 152 8.01 1.86 19.75
C LYS A 152 6.94 1.70 18.67
N LEU A 153 5.70 1.40 19.07
CA LEU A 153 4.56 1.28 18.17
C LEU A 153 4.10 2.65 17.62
N GLU A 154 4.14 3.70 18.45
CA GLU A 154 3.91 5.08 18.02
C GLU A 154 4.90 5.50 16.93
N VAL A 155 6.21 5.28 17.16
CA VAL A 155 7.27 5.50 16.17
C VAL A 155 6.95 4.82 14.83
N LEU A 156 6.47 3.58 14.88
CA LEU A 156 6.16 2.81 13.67
C LEU A 156 4.93 3.35 12.94
N ASN A 157 3.85 3.69 13.66
CA ASN A 157 2.65 4.29 13.06
C ASN A 157 2.96 5.65 12.42
N CYS A 158 3.79 6.47 13.05
CA CYS A 158 4.19 7.75 12.46
C CYS A 158 5.00 7.56 11.17
N LEU A 159 5.80 6.50 11.09
CA LEU A 159 6.50 6.16 9.86
C LEU A 159 5.54 5.63 8.79
N CYS A 160 4.48 4.91 9.16
CA CYS A 160 3.39 4.54 8.27
C CYS A 160 2.67 5.79 7.72
N ASP A 161 2.34 6.76 8.58
CA ASP A 161 1.68 8.01 8.18
C ASP A 161 2.56 8.85 7.24
N GLU A 162 3.86 8.94 7.52
CA GLU A 162 4.81 9.57 6.62
C GLU A 162 4.91 8.81 5.28
N ALA A 163 4.90 7.48 5.31
CA ALA A 163 4.87 6.67 4.09
C ALA A 163 3.59 6.91 3.27
N LEU A 164 2.42 7.11 3.90
CA LEU A 164 1.17 7.47 3.20
C LEU A 164 1.28 8.82 2.48
N SER A 165 2.10 9.73 3.01
CA SER A 165 2.37 11.03 2.40
C SER A 165 3.33 10.96 1.20
N SER A 166 4.02 9.83 1.00
CA SER A 166 4.92 9.61 -0.12
C SER A 166 4.20 9.64 -1.47
N GLN A 167 4.88 10.13 -2.52
CA GLN A 167 4.32 10.13 -3.88
C GLN A 167 3.91 8.73 -4.34
N LYS A 168 4.69 7.72 -3.95
CA LYS A 168 4.46 6.33 -4.30
C LYS A 168 3.14 5.80 -3.76
N LEU A 169 2.88 5.99 -2.46
CA LEU A 169 1.62 5.52 -1.86
C LEU A 169 0.43 6.39 -2.27
N ARG A 170 0.58 7.71 -2.39
CA ARG A 170 -0.49 8.58 -2.92
C ARG A 170 -0.94 8.16 -4.32
N THR A 171 0.01 7.87 -5.21
CA THR A 171 -0.31 7.36 -6.55
C THR A 171 -1.00 6.00 -6.49
N CYS A 172 -0.60 5.12 -5.57
CA CYS A 172 -1.26 3.83 -5.36
C CYS A 172 -2.72 3.99 -4.88
N ILE A 173 -2.97 4.90 -3.95
CA ILE A 173 -4.32 5.22 -3.45
C ILE A 173 -5.19 5.74 -4.61
N ASP A 174 -4.69 6.70 -5.38
CA ASP A 174 -5.41 7.25 -6.54
C ASP A 174 -5.79 6.17 -7.57
N ILE A 175 -4.88 5.23 -7.84
CA ILE A 175 -5.14 4.11 -8.75
C ILE A 175 -6.24 3.21 -8.17
N LYS A 176 -6.12 2.78 -6.90
CA LYS A 176 -7.10 1.90 -6.25
C LYS A 176 -8.49 2.54 -6.18
N ASP A 177 -8.58 3.83 -5.90
CA ASP A 177 -9.85 4.56 -5.86
C ASP A 177 -10.54 4.57 -7.22
N ARG A 178 -9.77 4.82 -8.29
CA ARG A 178 -10.30 4.78 -9.67
C ARG A 178 -10.72 3.38 -10.07
N GLU A 179 -9.94 2.36 -9.72
CA GLU A 179 -10.30 0.96 -9.95
C GLU A 179 -11.60 0.58 -9.23
N CYS A 180 -11.76 1.04 -7.98
CA CYS A 180 -12.98 0.84 -7.20
C CYS A 180 -14.20 1.49 -7.89
N VAL A 181 -14.08 2.76 -8.29
CA VAL A 181 -15.15 3.47 -9.00
C VAL A 181 -15.52 2.78 -10.31
N ALA A 182 -14.53 2.37 -11.10
CA ALA A 182 -14.78 1.67 -12.36
C ALA A 182 -15.45 0.30 -12.12
N THR A 183 -14.99 -0.45 -11.12
CA THR A 183 -15.59 -1.74 -10.72
C THR A 183 -17.04 -1.59 -10.27
N GLN A 184 -17.34 -0.54 -9.49
CA GLN A 184 -18.70 -0.23 -9.07
C GLN A 184 -19.60 0.13 -10.26
N LYS A 185 -19.10 0.93 -11.22
CA LYS A 185 -19.82 1.24 -12.46
C LYS A 185 -20.12 -0.01 -13.28
N ILE A 186 -19.15 -0.91 -13.43
CA ILE A 186 -19.32 -2.20 -14.13
C ILE A 186 -20.41 -3.03 -13.44
N LYS A 187 -20.35 -3.16 -12.11
CA LYS A 187 -21.35 -3.91 -11.33
C LYS A 187 -22.75 -3.31 -11.48
N ALA A 188 -22.88 -1.98 -11.40
CA ALA A 188 -24.15 -1.28 -11.54
C ALA A 188 -24.74 -1.44 -12.95
N ALA A 189 -23.93 -1.23 -13.99
CA ALA A 189 -24.34 -1.38 -15.38
C ALA A 189 -24.75 -2.83 -15.70
N THR A 190 -23.99 -3.81 -15.18
CA THR A 190 -24.32 -5.24 -15.32
C THR A 190 -25.67 -5.58 -14.67
N ARG A 191 -25.94 -5.04 -13.47
CA ARG A 191 -27.24 -5.22 -12.79
C ARG A 191 -28.38 -4.60 -13.60
N LYS A 192 -28.21 -3.36 -14.09
CA LYS A 192 -29.20 -2.66 -14.93
C LYS A 192 -29.48 -3.44 -16.21
N GLN A 193 -28.44 -3.91 -16.89
CA GLN A 193 -28.55 -4.71 -18.10
C GLN A 193 -29.33 -6.02 -17.87
N ASN A 194 -29.01 -6.74 -16.80
CA ASN A 194 -29.69 -8.00 -16.47
C ASN A 194 -31.16 -7.78 -16.13
N GLU A 195 -31.50 -6.71 -15.42
CA GLU A 195 -32.88 -6.36 -15.11
C GLU A 195 -33.67 -6.00 -16.37
N LEU A 196 -33.12 -5.17 -17.25
CA LEU A 196 -33.76 -4.78 -18.51
C LEU A 196 -33.96 -5.98 -19.44
N LYS A 197 -32.98 -6.90 -19.52
CA LYS A 197 -33.14 -8.15 -20.29
C LYS A 197 -34.31 -8.99 -19.78
N ARG A 198 -34.51 -9.11 -18.46
CA ARG A 198 -35.68 -9.82 -17.92
C ARG A 198 -36.99 -9.13 -18.29
N ARG A 199 -37.05 -7.80 -18.21
CA ARG A 199 -38.26 -7.03 -18.58
C ARG A 199 -38.59 -7.18 -20.06
N TYR A 200 -37.58 -7.15 -20.92
CA TYR A 200 -37.74 -7.40 -22.35
C TYR A 200 -38.35 -8.79 -22.62
N GLU A 201 -37.80 -9.84 -22.00
CA GLU A 201 -38.34 -11.20 -22.17
C GLU A 201 -39.77 -11.34 -21.59
N MET A 202 -40.09 -10.68 -20.47
CA MET A 202 -41.45 -10.67 -19.92
C MET A 202 -42.45 -9.97 -20.85
N ALA A 203 -42.09 -8.81 -21.40
CA ALA A 203 -42.91 -8.09 -22.37
C ALA A 203 -43.18 -8.95 -23.62
N LYS A 204 -42.14 -9.61 -24.14
CA LYS A 204 -42.24 -10.52 -25.28
C LYS A 204 -43.15 -11.73 -25.04
N VAL A 205 -43.21 -12.26 -23.82
CA VAL A 205 -44.07 -13.41 -23.46
C VAL A 205 -45.53 -13.01 -23.22
N MET A 206 -45.79 -11.79 -22.74
CA MET A 206 -47.15 -11.29 -22.50
C MET A 206 -47.87 -10.85 -23.79
N GLU A 207 -47.13 -10.37 -24.81
CA GLU A 207 -47.68 -9.89 -26.09
C GLU A 207 -47.88 -10.99 -27.15
N GLY A 208 -48.52 -12.11 -26.79
CA GLY A 208 -48.89 -13.18 -27.74
C GLY A 208 -49.93 -12.81 -28.82
N GLY A 209 -49.95 -11.58 -29.34
CA GLY A 209 -50.88 -11.11 -30.37
C GLY A 209 -50.29 -9.97 -31.21
N ASP A 210 -50.59 -10.01 -32.51
CA ASP A 210 -49.95 -9.34 -33.66
C ASP A 210 -49.96 -7.79 -33.72
N THR A 211 -50.00 -7.11 -32.57
CA THR A 211 -49.79 -5.66 -32.46
C THR A 211 -48.99 -5.35 -31.20
N ALA A 212 -47.67 -5.48 -31.31
CA ALA A 212 -46.75 -5.10 -30.24
C ALA A 212 -46.81 -3.58 -30.00
N SER A 213 -46.74 -3.18 -28.72
CA SER A 213 -46.20 -1.87 -28.34
C SER A 213 -44.70 -1.84 -28.72
N ASN A 214 -44.41 -1.70 -30.01
CA ASN A 214 -43.05 -1.70 -30.55
C ASN A 214 -42.16 -0.65 -29.86
N GLU A 215 -42.77 0.45 -29.40
CA GLU A 215 -42.09 1.55 -28.72
C GLU A 215 -41.53 1.18 -27.33
N GLU A 216 -42.24 0.36 -26.54
CA GLU A 216 -41.76 -0.04 -25.21
C GLU A 216 -40.61 -1.06 -25.30
N ALA A 217 -40.73 -2.03 -26.22
CA ALA A 217 -39.67 -2.98 -26.52
C ALA A 217 -38.41 -2.29 -27.08
N ASP A 218 -38.57 -1.36 -28.02
CA ASP A 218 -37.47 -0.56 -28.59
C ASP A 218 -36.80 0.33 -27.54
N ASN A 219 -37.58 0.93 -26.62
CA ASN A 219 -37.05 1.69 -25.49
C ASN A 219 -36.21 0.82 -24.54
N ILE A 220 -36.68 -0.40 -24.22
CA ILE A 220 -35.91 -1.34 -23.37
C ILE A 220 -34.60 -1.74 -24.07
N LEU A 221 -34.64 -2.05 -25.37
CA LEU A 221 -33.43 -2.37 -26.15
C LEU A 221 -32.44 -1.20 -26.18
N SER A 222 -32.94 0.04 -26.33
CA SER A 222 -32.11 1.25 -26.25
C SER A 222 -31.41 1.36 -24.89
N GLN A 223 -32.14 1.18 -23.78
CA GLN A 223 -31.55 1.24 -22.44
C GLN A 223 -30.55 0.10 -22.16
N ILE A 224 -30.74 -1.08 -22.76
CA ILE A 224 -29.77 -2.19 -22.71
C ILE A 224 -28.47 -1.77 -23.39
N LYS A 225 -28.57 -1.15 -24.57
CA LYS A 225 -27.41 -0.65 -25.32
C LYS A 225 -26.66 0.42 -24.53
N GLU A 226 -27.36 1.40 -23.96
CA GLU A 226 -26.75 2.41 -23.09
C GLU A 226 -26.02 1.79 -21.89
N ALA A 227 -26.62 0.81 -21.23
CA ALA A 227 -25.98 0.11 -20.12
C ALA A 227 -24.71 -0.65 -20.56
N GLU A 228 -24.70 -1.24 -21.75
CA GLU A 228 -23.51 -1.88 -22.31
C GLU A 228 -22.42 -0.84 -22.63
N GLU A 229 -22.77 0.31 -23.20
CA GLU A 229 -21.81 1.39 -23.47
C GLU A 229 -21.16 1.93 -22.18
N VAL A 230 -21.96 2.15 -21.12
CA VAL A 230 -21.45 2.56 -19.81
C VAL A 230 -20.51 1.52 -19.21
N LYS A 231 -20.87 0.23 -19.31
CA LYS A 231 -20.04 -0.89 -18.86
C LYS A 231 -18.73 -0.94 -19.64
N GLN A 232 -18.78 -0.80 -20.96
CA GLN A 232 -17.60 -0.83 -21.82
C GLN A 232 -16.68 0.37 -21.56
N ALA A 233 -17.24 1.57 -21.37
CA ALA A 233 -16.47 2.75 -21.00
C ALA A 233 -15.74 2.58 -19.66
N ALA A 234 -16.40 1.97 -18.66
CA ALA A 234 -15.79 1.68 -17.37
C ALA A 234 -14.67 0.61 -17.49
N TRP A 235 -14.86 -0.42 -18.31
CA TRP A 235 -13.81 -1.39 -18.63
C TRP A 235 -12.62 -0.74 -19.32
N ASN A 236 -12.85 0.10 -20.33
CA ASN A 236 -11.79 0.83 -21.02
C ASN A 236 -10.98 1.69 -20.03
N GLY A 237 -11.67 2.33 -19.08
CA GLY A 237 -11.03 3.05 -17.98
C GLY A 237 -10.07 2.18 -17.16
N LEU A 238 -10.44 0.94 -16.81
CA LEU A 238 -9.55 -0.01 -16.11
C LEU A 238 -8.37 -0.45 -16.98
N TRP A 239 -8.62 -0.81 -18.24
CA TRP A 239 -7.59 -1.31 -19.15
C TRP A 239 -6.54 -0.27 -19.51
N GLN A 240 -6.90 1.01 -19.55
CA GLN A 240 -5.94 2.09 -19.81
C GLN A 240 -4.81 2.11 -18.76
N TYR A 241 -5.10 1.76 -17.50
CA TYR A 241 -4.08 1.64 -16.44
C TYR A 241 -3.24 0.37 -16.57
N ALA A 242 -3.85 -0.77 -16.91
CA ALA A 242 -3.14 -2.01 -17.15
C ALA A 242 -2.17 -1.89 -18.35
N LEU A 243 -2.56 -1.17 -19.41
CA LEU A 243 -1.72 -0.92 -20.58
C LEU A 243 -0.54 0.01 -20.27
N ILE A 244 -0.73 1.02 -19.43
CA ILE A 244 0.38 1.87 -18.93
C ILE A 244 1.39 1.00 -18.16
N TYR A 245 0.89 0.13 -17.28
CA TYR A 245 1.74 -0.80 -16.52
C TYR A 245 2.47 -1.78 -17.43
N LEU A 246 1.80 -2.32 -18.46
CA LEU A 246 2.39 -3.23 -19.44
C LEU A 246 3.46 -2.53 -20.30
N HIS A 247 3.23 -1.27 -20.68
CA HIS A 247 4.23 -0.45 -21.35
C HIS A 247 5.44 -0.19 -20.47
N PHE A 248 5.23 0.12 -19.20
CA PHE A 248 6.31 0.31 -18.22
C PHE A 248 7.11 -0.99 -18.01
N LEU A 249 6.47 -2.14 -17.85
CA LEU A 249 7.15 -3.43 -17.78
C LEU A 249 7.92 -3.75 -19.06
N ARG A 250 7.36 -3.48 -20.24
CA ARG A 250 8.07 -3.66 -21.51
C ARG A 250 9.32 -2.79 -21.59
N SER A 251 9.25 -1.54 -21.14
CA SER A 251 10.40 -0.64 -21.09
C SER A 251 11.47 -1.14 -20.12
N ILE A 252 11.09 -1.67 -18.94
CA ILE A 252 12.04 -2.27 -17.99
C ILE A 252 12.69 -3.52 -18.56
N CYS A 253 11.91 -4.44 -19.16
CA CYS A 253 12.44 -5.65 -19.78
C CYS A 253 13.43 -5.31 -20.92
N LEU A 254 13.12 -4.30 -21.73
CA LEU A 254 14.00 -3.83 -22.78
C LEU A 254 15.31 -3.25 -22.21
N ALA A 255 15.23 -2.45 -21.15
CA ALA A 255 16.40 -1.89 -20.48
C ALA A 255 17.30 -2.98 -19.86
N LEU A 256 16.71 -3.96 -19.16
CA LEU A 256 17.43 -5.10 -18.59
C LEU A 256 18.10 -5.94 -19.69
N PHE A 257 17.39 -6.20 -20.78
CA PHE A 257 17.94 -6.93 -21.94
C PHE A 257 19.15 -6.20 -22.53
N ILE A 258 19.04 -4.87 -22.73
CA ILE A 258 20.16 -4.04 -23.21
C ILE A 258 21.35 -4.11 -22.24
N CYS A 259 21.12 -3.97 -20.94
CA CYS A 259 22.18 -4.07 -19.92
C CYS A 259 22.90 -5.41 -19.99
N VAL A 260 22.18 -6.54 -20.05
CA VAL A 260 22.78 -7.88 -20.13
C VAL A 260 23.61 -8.04 -21.41
N VAL A 261 23.11 -7.58 -22.55
CA VAL A 261 23.83 -7.65 -23.82
C VAL A 261 25.12 -6.82 -23.78
N LEU A 262 25.07 -5.61 -23.22
CA LEU A 262 26.26 -4.76 -23.05
C LEU A 262 27.30 -5.36 -22.09
N SER A 263 26.84 -5.99 -20.99
CA SER A 263 27.71 -6.72 -20.07
C SER A 263 28.39 -7.92 -20.74
N LEU A 264 27.66 -8.69 -21.54
CA LEU A 264 28.24 -9.82 -22.28
C LEU A 264 29.24 -9.35 -23.34
N PHE A 265 28.95 -8.26 -24.04
CA PHE A 265 29.86 -7.68 -25.04
C PHE A 265 31.16 -7.18 -24.40
N THR A 266 31.07 -6.51 -23.25
CA THR A 266 32.26 -6.06 -22.50
C THR A 266 33.08 -7.24 -21.98
N ILE A 267 32.45 -8.28 -21.41
CA ILE A 267 33.14 -9.51 -21.00
C ILE A 267 33.86 -10.15 -22.19
N PHE A 268 33.18 -10.29 -23.33
CA PHE A 268 33.77 -10.87 -24.54
C PHE A 268 34.98 -10.08 -25.04
N HIS A 269 34.88 -8.75 -25.07
CA HIS A 269 35.98 -7.87 -25.47
C HIS A 269 37.18 -7.98 -24.51
N PHE A 270 36.94 -8.06 -23.20
CA PHE A 270 37.99 -8.30 -22.20
C PHE A 270 38.64 -9.68 -22.37
N CYS A 271 37.86 -10.74 -22.61
CA CYS A 271 38.39 -12.06 -22.89
C CYS A 271 39.24 -12.07 -24.18
N LEU A 272 38.83 -11.35 -25.22
CA LEU A 272 39.59 -11.23 -26.47
C LEU A 272 40.93 -10.51 -26.23
N LEU A 273 40.90 -9.36 -25.55
CA LEU A 273 42.11 -8.61 -25.17
C LEU A 273 43.05 -9.44 -24.30
N TYR A 274 42.52 -10.17 -23.32
CA TYR A 274 43.30 -11.07 -22.49
C TYR A 274 43.95 -12.18 -23.31
N TYR A 275 43.20 -12.81 -24.21
CA TYR A 275 43.72 -13.87 -25.08
C TYR A 275 44.82 -13.35 -26.02
N PHE A 276 44.64 -12.17 -26.62
CA PHE A 276 45.65 -11.55 -27.49
C PHE A 276 46.91 -11.16 -26.71
N THR A 277 46.76 -10.54 -25.54
CA THR A 277 47.90 -10.15 -24.70
C THR A 277 48.65 -11.38 -24.15
N SER A 278 47.95 -12.40 -23.66
CA SER A 278 48.57 -13.66 -23.22
C SER A 278 49.28 -14.41 -24.36
N SER A 279 48.72 -14.41 -25.57
CA SER A 279 49.35 -15.02 -26.75
C SER A 279 50.63 -14.30 -27.16
N ILE A 280 50.67 -12.96 -27.06
CA ILE A 280 51.87 -12.15 -27.33
C ILE A 280 52.96 -12.42 -26.30
N VAL A 281 52.59 -12.59 -25.02
CA VAL A 281 53.55 -12.82 -23.92
C VAL A 281 54.14 -14.24 -23.94
N HIS A 282 53.35 -15.26 -24.28
CA HIS A 282 53.80 -16.66 -24.25
C HIS A 282 54.39 -17.18 -25.57
N HIS A 283 54.16 -16.51 -26.71
CA HIS A 283 54.74 -16.87 -28.00
C HIS A 283 55.27 -15.64 -28.77
N PRO A 284 56.35 -14.98 -28.30
CA PRO A 284 56.94 -13.84 -29.01
C PRO A 284 57.53 -14.21 -30.39
N ALA A 285 57.77 -15.49 -30.66
CA ALA A 285 58.41 -15.97 -31.88
C ALA A 285 57.50 -16.04 -33.13
N LEU A 286 56.17 -15.86 -32.99
CA LEU A 286 55.23 -15.92 -34.12
C LEU A 286 54.83 -14.54 -34.67
N PHE A 287 55.16 -13.46 -33.98
CA PHE A 287 54.89 -12.07 -34.40
C PHE A 287 56.17 -11.38 -34.88
N ASN A 288 56.92 -12.02 -35.77
CA ASN A 288 58.01 -11.37 -36.49
C ASN A 288 57.43 -10.75 -37.77
N MET A 289 56.97 -9.49 -37.70
CA MET A 289 56.68 -8.65 -38.87
C MET A 289 58.00 -8.29 -39.58
N SER A 290 58.57 -9.27 -40.28
CA SER A 290 59.69 -9.05 -41.21
C SER A 290 59.54 -9.76 -42.56
N ASN A 291 58.36 -10.34 -42.88
CA ASN A 291 58.12 -10.97 -44.20
C ASN A 291 56.70 -10.71 -44.76
N PHE A 292 56.31 -9.44 -44.88
CA PHE A 292 55.30 -9.01 -45.86
C PHE A 292 55.64 -7.57 -46.31
N PHE A 293 56.57 -7.48 -47.26
CA PHE A 293 56.60 -6.47 -48.32
C PHE A 293 56.05 -7.13 -49.57
#